data_AF-A0A268K227-F1
#
_entry.id   AF-A0A268K227-F1
#
_cell.length_a   1.000
_cell.length_b   1.000
_cell.length_c   1.000
_cell.angle_alpha   90.00
_cell.angle_beta   90.00
_cell.angle_gamma   90.00
#
_symmetry.space_group_name_H-M   'P 1'
#
loop_
_entity.id
_entity.type
_entity.pdbx_description
1 polymer ?
#
loop_
_entity_poly.entity_id
_entity_poly.type
_entity_poly.pdbx_seq_one_letter_code
_entity_poly.pdbx_strand_id
1 'polypeptide(L)'
;MNIITKEEIEHMFETLKPNLDESNIIVLEDGELSKVLKYSLFLQQCVQEIITIASFTHEEILYSQYYWFVHFKNLYFYKVGYDGGMDQQAYLLIEKLSTELEGNVDWHLIEEIETNLII
;
A
#
# COMPACT_ATOMS: atom_id res chain seq x y z
N MET A 1 12.11 -4.82 -10.00
CA MET A 1 11.54 -3.80 -9.11
C MET A 1 11.37 -4.45 -7.73
N ASN A 2 11.68 -3.75 -6.64
CA ASN A 2 11.53 -4.31 -5.30
C ASN A 2 10.32 -3.69 -4.60
N ILE A 3 9.47 -4.53 -4.02
CA ILE A 3 8.39 -4.10 -3.14
C ILE A 3 8.95 -3.98 -1.72
N ILE A 4 8.65 -2.87 -1.04
CA ILE A 4 9.01 -2.67 0.36
C ILE A 4 8.29 -3.74 1.19
N THR A 5 9.09 -4.59 1.83
CA THR A 5 8.62 -5.73 2.61
C THR A 5 8.00 -5.30 3.94
N LYS A 6 7.32 -6.25 4.59
CA LYS A 6 6.74 -6.03 5.91
C LYS A 6 7.83 -5.62 6.92
N GLU A 7 8.95 -6.34 6.91
CA GLU A 7 10.06 -6.15 7.84
C GLU A 7 10.67 -4.75 7.68
N GLU A 8 10.82 -4.28 6.44
CA GLU A 8 11.28 -2.92 6.15
C GLU A 8 10.29 -1.86 6.63
N ILE A 9 8.99 -2.08 6.42
CA ILE A 9 7.95 -1.16 6.92
C ILE A 9 7.96 -1.12 8.45
N GLU A 10 7.99 -2.27 9.12
CA GLU A 10 8.02 -2.33 10.58
C GLU A 10 9.23 -1.59 11.16
N HIS A 11 10.42 -1.81 10.58
CA HIS A 11 11.63 -1.10 10.97
C HIS A 11 11.52 0.43 10.77
N MET A 12 10.97 0.87 9.64
CA MET A 12 10.74 2.30 9.38
C MET A 12 9.70 2.89 10.35
N PHE A 13 8.66 2.13 10.67
CA PHE A 13 7.61 2.55 11.59
C PHE A 13 8.15 2.78 13.01
N GLU A 14 9.00 1.88 13.51
CA GLU A 14 9.67 2.02 14.81
C GLU A 14 10.61 3.23 14.86
N THR A 15 11.26 3.52 13.73
CA THR A 15 12.20 4.63 13.58
C THR A 15 11.49 5.99 13.52
N LEU A 16 10.48 6.11 12.65
CA LEU A 16 9.78 7.38 12.38
C LEU A 16 8.70 7.70 13.40
N LYS A 17 8.09 6.67 14.01
CA LYS A 17 6.93 6.81 14.91
C LYS A 17 5.85 7.74 14.31
N PRO A 18 5.36 7.44 13.10
CA PRO A 18 4.48 8.32 12.37
C PRO A 18 3.14 8.50 13.11
N ASN A 19 2.60 9.71 13.09
CA ASN A 19 1.23 9.96 13.52
C ASN A 19 0.32 9.85 12.30
N LEU A 20 -0.17 8.63 12.04
CA LEU A 20 -1.03 8.37 10.88
C LEU A 20 -2.41 8.98 11.09
N ASP A 21 -2.95 9.58 10.03
CA ASP A 21 -4.36 9.93 9.99
C ASP A 21 -5.20 8.65 9.85
N GLU A 22 -5.80 8.25 10.97
CA GLU A 22 -6.67 7.07 11.09
C GLU A 22 -8.16 7.43 10.93
N SER A 23 -8.51 8.68 10.58
CA SER A 23 -9.91 9.15 10.56
C SER A 23 -10.81 8.41 9.56
N ASN A 24 -10.23 7.85 8.50
CA ASN A 24 -10.92 7.02 7.51
C ASN A 24 -10.71 5.51 7.72
N ILE A 25 -10.12 5.10 8.85
CA ILE A 25 -9.97 3.69 9.18
C ILE A 25 -11.33 3.15 9.63
N ILE A 26 -11.86 2.20 8.86
CA ILE A 26 -12.92 1.32 9.35
C ILE A 26 -12.40 0.73 10.66
N VAL A 27 -13.14 0.86 11.76
CA VAL A 27 -12.73 0.21 13.02
C VAL A 27 -12.80 -1.29 12.79
N LEU A 28 -11.63 -1.90 12.60
CA LEU A 28 -11.49 -3.32 12.33
C LEU A 28 -11.13 -4.01 13.64
N GLU A 29 -11.97 -4.94 14.10
CA GLU A 29 -11.65 -5.77 15.26
C GLU A 29 -10.53 -6.78 14.97
N ASP A 30 -10.24 -7.01 13.68
CA ASP A 30 -9.21 -7.92 13.21
C ASP A 30 -7.81 -7.25 13.23
N GLY A 31 -6.92 -7.79 14.06
CA GLY A 31 -5.58 -7.26 14.25
C GLY A 31 -4.65 -7.41 13.05
N GLU A 32 -4.86 -8.39 12.18
CA GLU A 32 -4.09 -8.56 10.95
C GLU A 32 -4.53 -7.54 9.90
N LEU A 33 -5.84 -7.42 9.69
CA LEU A 33 -6.39 -6.48 8.72
C LEU A 33 -6.06 -5.03 9.08
N SER A 34 -6.16 -4.69 10.38
CA SER A 34 -5.73 -3.40 10.93
C SER A 34 -4.24 -3.13 10.68
N LYS A 35 -3.41 -4.16 10.74
CA LYS A 35 -1.95 -4.04 10.56
C LYS A 35 -1.58 -3.82 9.08
N VAL A 36 -2.19 -4.56 8.16
CA VAL A 36 -1.99 -4.36 6.71
C VAL A 36 -2.47 -2.98 6.28
N LEU A 37 -3.60 -2.51 6.82
CA LEU A 37 -4.08 -1.15 6.59
C LEU A 37 -3.06 -0.08 7.03
N LYS A 38 -2.47 -0.26 8.22
CA LYS A 38 -1.43 0.66 8.73
C LYS A 38 -0.21 0.72 7.82
N TYR A 39 0.19 -0.40 7.22
CA TYR A 39 1.28 -0.40 6.24
C TYR A 39 0.91 0.41 4.99
N SER A 40 -0.28 0.19 4.44
CA SER A 40 -0.78 0.96 3.30
C SER A 40 -0.82 2.45 3.60
N LEU A 41 -1.36 2.86 4.76
CA LEU A 41 -1.46 4.26 5.16
C LEU A 41 -0.09 4.90 5.37
N PHE A 42 0.83 4.19 6.02
CA PHE A 42 2.20 4.66 6.24
C PHE A 42 2.90 4.97 4.91
N LEU A 43 2.84 4.06 3.94
CA LEU A 43 3.46 4.25 2.63
C LEU A 43 2.83 5.42 1.86
N GLN A 44 1.55 5.71 2.07
CA GLN A 44 0.85 6.82 1.40
C GLN A 44 1.09 8.17 2.07
N GLN A 45 1.16 8.21 3.39
CA GLN A 45 1.22 9.46 4.17
C GLN A 45 2.65 9.92 4.47
N CYS A 46 3.62 9.00 4.49
CA CYS A 46 5.00 9.29 4.91
C CYS A 46 6.03 9.19 3.77
N VAL A 47 5.63 9.47 2.53
CA VAL A 47 6.49 9.31 1.33
C VAL A 47 7.82 10.06 1.49
N GLN A 48 7.78 11.32 1.92
CA GLN A 48 8.97 12.17 2.01
C GLN A 48 9.91 11.70 3.13
N GLU A 49 9.35 11.27 4.25
CA GLU A 49 10.09 10.69 5.36
C GLU A 49 10.77 9.40 4.93
N ILE A 50 10.04 8.50 4.24
CA ILE A 50 10.58 7.24 3.72
C ILE A 50 11.75 7.51 2.77
N ILE A 51 11.61 8.43 1.81
CA ILE A 51 12.70 8.81 0.88
C ILE A 51 13.92 9.36 1.64
N THR A 52 13.69 10.08 2.73
CA THR A 52 14.77 10.71 3.52
C THR A 52 15.54 9.70 4.36
N ILE A 53 14.84 8.73 4.96
CA ILE A 53 15.44 7.78 5.92
C ILE A 53 15.83 6.44 5.30
N ALA A 54 15.23 6.08 4.17
CA ALA A 54 15.46 4.83 3.48
C ALA A 54 15.88 5.10 2.03
N SER A 55 16.79 4.28 1.51
CA SER A 55 17.31 4.43 0.15
C SER A 55 16.35 3.88 -0.93
N PHE A 56 15.04 3.98 -0.69
CA PHE A 56 14.02 3.59 -1.68
C PHE A 56 13.80 4.72 -2.67
N THR A 57 13.65 4.34 -3.93
CA THR A 57 13.24 5.25 -4.99
C THR A 57 11.75 5.59 -4.86
N HIS A 58 11.36 6.74 -5.42
CA HIS A 58 9.94 7.13 -5.49
C HIS A 58 9.09 6.06 -6.21
N GLU A 59 9.64 5.46 -7.27
CA GLU A 59 9.01 4.38 -8.01
C GLU A 59 8.74 3.14 -7.14
N GLU A 60 9.73 2.68 -6.37
CA GLU A 60 9.55 1.55 -5.43
C GLU A 60 8.47 1.85 -4.38
N ILE A 61 8.38 3.09 -3.90
CA ILE A 61 7.34 3.51 -2.95
C ILE A 61 5.96 3.45 -3.61
N LEU A 62 5.82 3.93 -4.85
CA LEU A 62 4.53 3.91 -5.57
C LEU A 62 4.02 2.48 -5.82
N TYR A 63 4.89 1.57 -6.26
CA TYR A 63 4.49 0.16 -6.40
C TYR A 63 4.17 -0.50 -5.06
N SER A 64 4.91 -0.14 -4.01
CA SER A 64 4.63 -0.64 -2.65
C SER A 64 3.29 -0.12 -2.11
N GLN A 65 2.92 1.14 -2.39
CA GLN A 65 1.60 1.68 -2.06
C GLN A 65 0.49 0.84 -2.70
N TYR A 66 0.64 0.53 -4.00
CA TYR A 66 -0.33 -0.31 -4.72
C TYR A 66 -0.39 -1.73 -4.13
N TYR A 67 0.76 -2.38 -3.94
CA TYR A 67 0.85 -3.73 -3.38
C TYR A 67 0.15 -3.85 -2.02
N TRP A 68 0.51 -2.99 -1.06
CA TRP A 68 -0.02 -3.08 0.30
C TRP A 68 -1.49 -2.70 0.38
N PHE A 69 -1.96 -1.83 -0.51
CA PHE A 69 -3.39 -1.53 -0.63
C PHE A 69 -4.17 -2.71 -1.22
N VAL A 70 -3.70 -3.35 -2.30
CA VAL A 70 -4.35 -4.53 -2.90
C VAL A 70 -4.39 -5.69 -1.90
N HIS A 71 -3.31 -5.89 -1.14
CA HIS A 71 -3.28 -6.89 -0.08
C HIS A 71 -4.34 -6.61 1.00
N PHE A 72 -4.42 -5.36 1.47
CA PHE A 72 -5.47 -4.95 2.41
C PHE A 72 -6.88 -5.18 1.84
N LYS A 73 -7.12 -4.71 0.60
CA LYS A 73 -8.41 -4.84 -0.10
C LYS A 73 -8.87 -6.29 -0.19
N ASN A 74 -8.00 -7.19 -0.64
CA ASN A 74 -8.36 -8.60 -0.82
C ASN A 74 -8.62 -9.28 0.53
N LEU A 75 -7.82 -8.97 1.55
CA LEU A 75 -8.05 -9.45 2.91
C LEU A 75 -9.37 -8.93 3.49
N TYR A 76 -9.72 -7.66 3.22
CA TYR A 76 -11.00 -7.07 3.60
C TYR A 76 -12.16 -7.77 2.88
N PHE A 77 -12.07 -7.98 1.56
CA PHE A 77 -13.10 -8.66 0.78
C PHE A 77 -13.35 -10.09 1.28
N TYR A 78 -12.28 -10.79 1.64
CA TYR A 78 -12.37 -12.14 2.20
C TYR A 78 -13.04 -12.17 3.59
N LYS A 79 -12.67 -11.25 4.49
CA LYS A 79 -13.12 -11.27 5.90
C LYS A 79 -14.45 -10.55 6.15
N VAL A 80 -14.67 -9.43 5.47
CA VAL A 80 -15.79 -8.50 5.74
C VAL A 80 -16.80 -8.53 4.60
N GLY A 81 -16.32 -8.64 3.37
CA GLY A 81 -17.13 -8.67 2.17
C GLY A 81 -16.75 -7.58 1.16
N TYR A 82 -17.32 -7.67 -0.03
CA TYR A 82 -17.02 -6.79 -1.14
C TYR A 82 -17.41 -5.33 -0.87
N ASP A 83 -16.50 -4.42 -1.24
CA ASP A 83 -16.71 -2.96 -1.21
C ASP A 83 -16.17 -2.35 -2.51
N GLY A 84 -17.08 -1.88 -3.36
CA GLY A 84 -16.72 -1.26 -4.65
C GLY A 84 -15.91 0.03 -4.52
N GLY A 85 -15.97 0.70 -3.37
CA GLY A 85 -15.11 1.85 -3.07
C GLY A 85 -13.64 1.44 -3.01
N MET A 86 -13.32 0.23 -2.54
CA MET A 86 -11.94 -0.24 -2.48
C MET A 86 -11.37 -0.56 -3.86
N ASP A 87 -12.16 -1.12 -4.78
CA ASP A 87 -11.72 -1.29 -6.17
C ASP A 87 -11.50 0.05 -6.87
N GLN A 88 -12.36 1.05 -6.60
CA GLN A 88 -12.15 2.40 -7.11
C GLN A 88 -10.84 3.01 -6.59
N GLN A 89 -10.51 2.82 -5.31
CA GLN A 89 -9.24 3.28 -4.75
C GLN A 89 -8.03 2.56 -5.34
N ALA A 90 -8.11 1.25 -5.60
CA ALA A 90 -7.04 0.52 -6.29
C ALA A 90 -6.79 1.11 -7.69
N TYR A 91 -7.85 1.41 -8.42
CA TYR A 91 -7.75 2.05 -9.73
C TYR A 91 -7.10 3.45 -9.66
N LEU A 92 -7.48 4.27 -8.68
CA LEU A 92 -6.85 5.58 -8.46
C LEU A 92 -5.34 5.48 -8.17
N LEU A 93 -4.89 4.42 -7.49
CA LEU A 93 -3.46 4.19 -7.28
C LEU A 93 -2.73 3.83 -8.58
N ILE A 94 -3.36 3.10 -9.50
CA ILE A 94 -2.80 2.85 -10.84
C ILE A 94 -2.73 4.14 -11.65
N GLU A 95 -3.77 4.99 -11.61
CA GLU A 95 -3.75 6.30 -12.28
C GLU A 95 -2.63 7.19 -11.73
N LYS A 96 -2.44 7.17 -10.41
CA LYS A 96 -1.32 7.87 -9.76
C LYS A 96 0.03 7.33 -10.25
N LEU A 97 0.23 6.01 -10.27
CA LEU A 97 1.43 5.37 -10.83
C LEU A 97 1.68 5.84 -12.26
N SER A 98 0.66 5.79 -13.12
CA SER A 98 0.78 6.22 -14.52
C SER A 98 1.10 7.71 -14.65
N THR A 99 0.60 8.54 -13.75
CA THR A 99 0.87 9.99 -13.77
C THR A 99 2.29 10.29 -13.30
N GLU A 100 2.68 9.73 -12.16
CA GLU A 100 3.98 9.97 -11.52
C GLU A 100 5.16 9.35 -12.28
N LEU A 101 4.93 8.26 -13.02
CA LEU A 101 5.94 7.58 -13.84
C LEU A 101 5.87 7.98 -15.33
N GLU A 102 5.11 9.02 -15.67
CA GLU A 102 4.94 9.51 -17.04
C GLU A 102 4.51 8.40 -18.04
N GLY A 103 3.66 7.48 -17.58
CA GLY A 103 3.17 6.34 -18.36
C GLY A 103 4.12 5.13 -18.44
N ASN A 104 5.31 5.19 -17.85
CA ASN A 104 6.27 4.09 -17.80
C ASN A 104 5.92 3.06 -16.70
N VAL A 105 4.67 2.62 -16.67
CA VAL A 105 4.19 1.63 -15.70
C VAL A 105 4.66 0.23 -16.10
N ASP A 106 5.22 -0.51 -15.15
CA ASP A 106 5.53 -1.93 -15.25
C ASP A 106 4.24 -2.73 -15.06
N TRP A 107 3.51 -2.91 -16.17
CA TRP A 107 2.26 -3.67 -16.19
C TRP A 107 2.44 -5.14 -15.82
N HIS A 108 3.63 -5.70 -16.01
CA HIS A 108 3.90 -7.08 -15.62
C HIS A 108 3.93 -7.21 -14.10
N LEU A 109 4.56 -6.25 -13.41
CA LEU A 109 4.53 -6.20 -11.95
C LEU A 109 3.10 -5.99 -11.42
N ILE A 110 2.30 -5.13 -12.05
CA ILE A 110 0.89 -4.93 -11.64
C ILE A 110 0.10 -6.24 -11.75
N GLU A 111 0.24 -6.96 -12.86
CA GLU A 111 -0.41 -8.27 -13.05
C GLU A 111 0.08 -9.31 -12.03
N GLU A 112 1.37 -9.32 -11.72
CA GLU A 112 1.95 -10.21 -10.70
C GLU A 112 1.37 -9.94 -9.31
N ILE A 113 1.25 -8.66 -8.92
CA ILE A 113 0.66 -8.24 -7.64
C ILE A 113 -0.80 -8.72 -7.55
N GLU A 114 -1.61 -8.43 -8.56
CA GLU A 114 -3.02 -8.82 -8.59
C GLU A 114 -3.18 -10.34 -8.56
N THR A 115 -2.33 -11.09 -9.27
CA THR A 115 -2.43 -12.55 -9.33
C THR A 115 -1.98 -13.23 -8.03
N ASN A 116 -0.88 -12.77 -7.44
CA ASN A 116 -0.29 -13.40 -6.25
C ASN A 116 -1.05 -13.10 -4.96
N LEU A 117 -1.84 -12.01 -4.94
CA LEU A 117 -2.60 -11.58 -3.77
C LEU A 117 -4.07 -12.02 -3.80
N ILE A 118 -4.49 -12.86 -4.75
CA ILE A 118 -5.82 -13.47 -4.73
C ILE A 118 -5.88 -14.47 -3.55
N ILE A 119 -6.85 -14.26 -2.66
CA ILE A 119 -7.09 -15.07 -1.44
C ILE A 119 -8.27 -16.01 -1.68
#